data_AF-A0A527UWU6-F1
#
_entry.id   AF-A0A527UWU6-F1
#
_cell.length_a   1.000
_cell.length_b   1.000
_cell.length_c   1.000
_cell.angle_alpha   90.00
_cell.angle_beta   90.00
_cell.angle_gamma   90.00
#
_symmetry.space_group_name_H-M   'P 1'
#
loop_
_entity.id
_entity.type
_entity.pdbx_description
1 polymer ?
#
loop_
_entity_poly.entity_id
_entity_poly.type
_entity_poly.pdbx_seq_one_letter_code
_entity_poly.pdbx_strand_id
1 'polypeptide(L)' 'ASIQRSGITSLRGLAIALNNRGVRTARNGQWQVSNVRNVLARQSPTVL' A
#
# COMPACT_ATOMS: atom_id res chain seq x y z
N ALA A 1 -6.89 4.60 -1.51
CA ALA A 1 -7.14 6.02 -1.82
C ALA A 1 -7.16 6.95 -0.60
N SER A 2 -7.88 6.67 0.50
CA SER A 2 -8.00 7.62 1.63
C SER A 2 -6.67 7.97 2.33
N ILE A 3 -5.74 7.01 2.48
CA ILE A 3 -4.37 7.27 3.01
C ILE A 3 -3.57 8.22 2.10
N GLN A 4 -3.68 8.05 0.78
CA GLN A 4 -3.00 8.93 -0.18
C GLN A 4 -3.61 10.33 -0.18
N ARG A 5 -4.94 10.43 -0.06
CA ARG A 5 -5.65 11.72 0.06
C ARG A 5 -5.28 12.49 1.32
N SER A 6 -4.79 11.83 2.36
CA SER A 6 -4.24 12.50 3.56
C SER A 6 -2.76 12.88 3.41
N GLY A 7 -2.21 12.90 2.20
CA GLY A 7 -0.84 13.34 1.90
C GLY A 7 0.25 12.27 2.03
N ILE A 8 -0.09 11.04 2.44
CA ILE A 8 0.89 9.96 2.58
C ILE A 8 1.05 9.26 1.22
N THR A 9 2.09 9.64 0.48
CA THR A 9 2.34 9.14 -0.88
C THR A 9 3.58 8.27 -1.02
N SER A 10 4.48 8.25 -0.03
CA SER A 10 5.66 7.39 -0.05
C SER A 10 5.28 5.93 0.24
N LEU A 11 5.97 4.97 -0.39
CA LEU A 11 5.71 3.53 -0.18
C LEU A 11 5.86 3.12 1.29
N ARG A 12 6.88 3.65 1.98
CA ARG A 12 7.10 3.43 3.41
C ARG A 12 5.96 4.04 4.24
N GLY A 13 5.55 5.28 3.95
CA GLY A 13 4.45 5.93 4.66
C GLY A 13 3.13 5.15 4.51
N LEU A 14 2.86 4.63 3.31
CA LEU A 14 1.69 3.78 3.05
C LEU A 14 1.71 2.49 3.88
N ALA A 15 2.86 1.80 3.95
CA ALA A 15 2.99 0.59 4.75
C ALA A 15 2.75 0.88 6.25
N ILE A 16 3.36 1.93 6.79
CA ILE A 16 3.17 2.36 8.19
C ILE A 16 1.69 2.69 8.45
N ALA A 17 1.08 3.50 7.58
CA ALA A 17 -0.31 3.90 7.75
C ALA A 17 -1.29 2.72 7.70
N LEU A 18 -1.04 1.71 6.85
CA LEU A 18 -1.86 0.50 6.79
C LEU A 18 -1.72 -0.34 8.08
N ASN A 19 -0.50 -0.52 8.56
CA ASN A 19 -0.23 -1.25 9.81
C ASN A 19 -0.83 -0.55 11.03
N ASN A 20 -0.68 0.77 11.13
CA ASN A 20 -1.26 1.57 12.22
C ASN A 20 -2.80 1.52 12.23
N ARG A 21 -3.42 1.33 11.06
CA ARG A 21 -4.88 1.13 10.93
C ARG A 21 -5.32 -0.32 11.15
N GLY A 22 -4.40 -1.24 11.44
CA GLY A 22 -4.71 -2.66 11.63
C GLY A 22 -5.05 -3.42 10.35
N VAL A 23 -4.86 -2.82 9.16
CA VAL A 23 -5.14 -3.48 7.89
C VAL A 23 -4.10 -4.56 7.65
N ARG A 24 -4.52 -5.83 7.56
CA ARG A 24 -3.63 -6.95 7.27
C ARG A 24 -3.47 -7.15 5.77
N THR A 25 -2.35 -7.73 5.36
CA THR A 25 -2.17 -8.23 3.99
C THR A 25 -3.10 -9.44 3.75
N ALA A 26 -3.28 -9.84 2.48
CA ALA A 26 -4.12 -10.99 2.12
C ALA A 26 -3.70 -12.31 2.79
N ARG A 27 -2.42 -12.45 3.18
CA ARG A 27 -1.87 -13.61 3.90
C ARG A 27 -1.77 -13.36 5.43
N ASN A 28 -2.54 -12.41 5.95
CA ASN A 28 -2.62 -12.02 7.37
C ASN A 28 -1.34 -11.42 8.00
N GLY A 29 -0.33 -11.10 7.19
CA GLY A 29 0.91 -10.43 7.64
C GLY A 29 0.79 -8.90 7.69
N GLN A 30 1.82 -8.24 8.24
CA GLN A 30 1.97 -6.78 8.18
C GLN A 30 2.34 -6.31 6.77
N TRP A 31 2.02 -5.06 6.46
CA TRP A 31 2.44 -4.40 5.24
C TRP A 31 3.92 -4.03 5.26
N GLN A 32 4.63 -4.42 4.21
CA GLN A 32 5.99 -3.98 3.89
C GLN A 32 6.00 -3.11 2.62
N VAL A 33 7.08 -2.34 2.44
CA VAL A 33 7.30 -1.48 1.26
C VAL A 33 7.13 -2.27 -0.05
N SER A 34 7.66 -3.50 -0.10
CA SER A 34 7.55 -4.38 -1.27
C SER A 34 6.12 -4.79 -1.58
N ASN A 35 5.28 -5.00 -0.56
CA ASN A 35 3.86 -5.31 -0.76
C ASN A 35 3.13 -4.13 -1.41
N VAL A 36 3.37 -2.91 -0.89
CA VAL A 36 2.77 -1.68 -1.43
C VAL A 36 3.19 -1.49 -2.88
N ARG A 37 4.50 -1.61 -3.19
CA ARG A 37 5.02 -1.52 -4.56
C ARG A 37 4.32 -2.50 -5.50
N ASN A 38 4.20 -3.76 -5.09
CA ASN A 38 3.59 -4.80 -5.92
C ASN A 38 2.07 -4.63 -6.08
N VAL A 39 1.37 -4.05 -5.11
CA VAL A 39 -0.05 -3.70 -5.27
C VAL A 39 -0.21 -2.56 -6.28
N LEU A 40 0.54 -1.47 -6.11
CA LEU A 40 0.46 -0.32 -7.01
C LEU A 40 0.86 -0.67 -8.44
N ALA A 41 1.92 -1.47 -8.62
CA ALA A 41 2.35 -1.94 -9.94
C ALA A 41 1.28 -2.78 -10.66
N ARG A 42 0.43 -3.50 -9.93
CA ARG A 42 -0.70 -4.26 -10.49
C ARG A 42 -1.94 -3.40 -10.76
N GLN A 43 -2.04 -2.24 -10.10
CA GLN A 43 -3.15 -1.30 -10.31
C GLN A 43 -2.92 -0.37 -11.49
N SER A 44 -1.68 -0.18 -11.93
CA SER A 44 -1.40 0.41 -13.24
C SER A 44 -1.84 -0.60 -14.31
N PRO A 45 -2.88 -0.32 -15.10
CA PRO A 45 -3.12 -1.12 -16.28
C PRO A 45 -1.91 -0.90 -17.19
N THR A 46 -1.17 -1.95 -17.49
CA THR A 46 -0.37 -1.97 -18.71
C THR A 46 -1.37 -1.87 -19.85
N VAL A 47 -1.61 -0.66 -20.32
CA VAL A 47 -2.32 -0.43 -21.57
C VAL A 47 -1.31 -0.76 -22.68
N LEU A 48 -1.62 -1.80 -23.46
CA LEU A 48 -1.05 -2.01 -24.79
C LEU A 48 -1.78 -1.12 -25.79
#